data_AF-A0A934EES7-F1
#
_entry.id   AF-A0A934EES7-F1
#
_cell.length_a   1.000
_cell.length_b   1.000
_cell.length_c   1.000
_cell.angle_alpha   90.00
_cell.angle_beta   90.00
_cell.angle_gamma   90.00
#
_symmetry.space_group_name_H-M   'P 1'
#
loop_
_entity.id
_entity.type
_entity.pdbx_description
1 polymer ?
#
loop_
_entity_poly.entity_id
_entity_poly.type
_entity_poly.pdbx_seq_one_letter_code
_entity_poly.pdbx_strand_id
1 'polypeptide(L)' 'MKRLSWDQRKSLSEFSNTVAAAWFTAGVISPLFTKAKSLEEVAVFLFSGLFMTGVMLRLSLLFLERK' A
#
# COMPACT_ATOMS: atom_id res chain seq x y z
N MET A 1 -18.47 -11.47 -16.32
CA MET A 1 -17.39 -10.48 -16.09
C MET A 1 -16.33 -10.68 -17.18
N LYS A 2 -16.05 -9.66 -18.00
CA LYS A 2 -14.97 -9.74 -19.00
C LYS A 2 -13.62 -9.83 -18.25
N ARG A 3 -12.74 -10.74 -18.65
CA ARG A 3 -11.38 -10.81 -18.13
C ARG A 3 -10.62 -9.56 -18.58
N LEU A 4 -9.87 -8.95 -17.67
CA LEU A 4 -9.01 -7.81 -17.98
C LEU A 4 -7.87 -8.25 -18.92
N SER A 5 -7.43 -7.35 -19.80
CA SER A 5 -6.23 -7.60 -20.61
C SER A 5 -4.97 -7.64 -19.73
N TRP A 6 -3.86 -8.12 -20.28
CA TRP A 6 -2.58 -8.08 -19.58
C TRP A 6 -2.15 -6.63 -19.28
N ASP A 7 -2.30 -5.70 -20.23
CA ASP A 7 -1.95 -4.29 -20.02
C ASP A 7 -2.77 -3.61 -18.92
N GLN A 8 -4.07 -3.93 -18.85
CA GLN A 8 -4.95 -3.42 -17.79
C GLN A 8 -4.52 -3.94 -16.41
N ARG A 9 -4.20 -5.24 -16.32
CA ARG A 9 -3.69 -5.86 -15.09
C ARG A 9 -2.36 -5.26 -14.65
N LYS A 10 -1.44 -5.03 -15.61
CA LYS A 10 -0.16 -4.36 -15.35
C LYS A 10 -0.36 -2.95 -14.83
N SER A 11 -1.25 -2.17 -15.46
CA SER A 11 -1.58 -0.80 -15.01
C SER A 11 -2.13 -0.80 -13.58
N LEU A 12 -3.00 -1.76 -13.24
CA LEU A 12 -3.51 -1.91 -11.87
C LEU A 12 -2.43 -2.32 -10.87
N SER A 13 -1.50 -3.18 -11.25
CA SER A 13 -0.35 -3.55 -10.42
C SER A 13 0.55 -2.34 -10.12
N GLU A 14 0.89 -1.55 -11.15
CA GLU A 14 1.69 -0.33 -10.98
C GLU A 14 0.98 0.70 -10.10
N PHE A 15 -0.32 0.87 -10.27
CA PHE A 15 -1.13 1.71 -9.40
C PHE A 15 -1.10 1.21 -7.94
N SER A 16 -1.34 -0.09 -7.71
CA SER A 16 -1.29 -0.69 -6.38
C SER A 16 0.09 -0.54 -5.72
N ASN A 17 1.19 -0.69 -6.48
CA ASN A 17 2.53 -0.42 -5.96
C ASN A 17 2.70 1.05 -5.52
N THR A 18 2.16 1.99 -6.29
CA THR A 18 2.20 3.42 -5.95
C THR A 18 1.41 3.71 -4.67
N VAL A 19 0.21 3.12 -4.54
CA VAL A 19 -0.60 3.25 -3.32
C VAL A 19 0.08 2.58 -2.12
N ALA A 20 0.77 1.46 -2.31
CA ALA A 20 1.57 0.82 -1.27
C ALA A 20 2.67 1.76 -0.75
N ALA A 21 3.43 2.38 -1.66
CA ALA A 21 4.46 3.35 -1.30
C ALA A 21 3.89 4.56 -0.55
N ALA A 22 2.70 5.04 -0.94
CA ALA A 22 2.02 6.13 -0.25
C ALA A 22 1.63 5.75 1.19
N TRP A 23 1.07 4.55 1.41
CA TRP A 23 0.75 4.06 2.76
C TRP A 23 1.98 3.85 3.64
N PHE A 24 3.06 3.33 3.06
CA PHE A 24 4.34 3.21 3.77
C PHE A 24 4.86 4.59 4.18
N THR A 25 4.85 5.54 3.24
CA THR A 25 5.29 6.92 3.52
C THR A 25 4.43 7.57 4.60
N ALA A 26 3.10 7.47 4.49
CA ALA A 26 2.18 8.08 5.43
C ALA A 26 2.24 7.46 6.84
N GLY A 27 2.34 6.13 6.94
CA GLY A 27 2.29 5.43 8.23
C GLY A 27 3.64 5.12 8.86
N VAL A 28 4.73 5.12 8.09
CA VAL A 28 6.08 4.78 8.59
C VAL A 28 7.00 5.99 8.57
N ILE A 29 7.03 6.74 7.48
CA ILE A 29 7.97 7.87 7.32
C ILE A 29 7.42 9.13 7.98
N SER A 30 6.18 9.53 7.66
CA SER A 30 5.57 10.77 8.16
C SER A 30 5.57 10.90 9.68
N PRO A 31 5.28 9.84 10.47
CA PRO A 31 5.29 9.93 11.93
C PRO A 31 6.64 10.34 12.54
N LEU A 32 7.75 10.13 11.82
CA LEU A 32 9.10 10.55 12.24
C LEU A 32 9.28 12.08 12.17
N PHE A 33 8.47 12.76 11.38
CA PHE A 33 8.53 14.20 11.16
C PHE A 33 7.36 14.95 11.80
N THR A 34 6.28 14.26 12.15
CA THR A 34 5.14 14.84 12.86
C THR A 34 5.30 14.73 14.37
N LYS A 35 4.86 15.74 15.12
CA LYS A 35 4.76 15.67 16.58
C LYS A 35 3.59 14.76 16.97
N ALA A 36 3.83 13.46 17.07
CA ALA A 36 2.84 12.53 17.61
C ALA A 36 2.54 12.88 19.08
N LYS A 37 1.27 12.78 19.47
CA LYS A 37 0.80 13.10 20.82
C LYS A 37 1.11 11.99 21.83
N SER A 38 1.26 10.75 21.35
CA SER A 38 1.54 9.59 22.19
C SER A 38 2.23 8.46 21.41
N LEU A 39 2.83 7.51 22.15
CA LEU A 39 3.38 6.28 21.56
C LEU A 39 2.28 5.40 20.93
N GLU A 40 1.07 5.45 21.46
CA GLU A 40 -0.09 4.74 20.91
C GLU A 40 -0.44 5.25 19.51
N GLU A 41 -0.45 6.58 19.31
CA GLU A 41 -0.70 7.19 17.99
C GLU A 41 0.35 6.76 16.97
N VAL A 42 1.63 6.71 17.37
CA VAL A 42 2.73 6.20 16.53
C VAL A 42 2.51 4.74 16.16
N ALA A 43 2.12 3.90 17.13
CA ALA A 43 1.84 2.50 16.87
C ALA A 43 0.68 2.34 15.87
N VAL A 44 -0.41 3.10 16.02
CA VAL A 44 -1.55 3.07 15.09
C VAL A 44 -1.12 3.46 13.67
N PHE A 45 -0.31 4.51 13.50
CA PHE A 45 0.20 4.89 12.19
C PHE A 45 1.10 3.81 11.57
N LEU A 46 2.02 3.24 12.35
CA LEU A 46 2.91 2.18 11.88
C LEU A 46 2.13 0.94 11.46
N PHE A 47 1.20 0.46 12.32
CA PHE A 47 0.41 -0.73 12.02
C PHE A 47 -0.49 -0.52 10.81
N SER A 48 -1.21 0.59 10.73
CA SER A 48 -2.09 0.89 9.58
C SER A 48 -1.30 1.06 8.28
N GLY A 49 -0.17 1.79 8.32
CA GLY A 49 0.71 1.98 7.18
C GLY A 49 1.30 0.69 6.65
N LEU A 50 1.89 -0.13 7.53
CA LEU A 50 2.49 -1.42 7.15
C LEU A 50 1.42 -2.41 6.67
N PHE A 51 0.29 -2.49 7.35
CA PHE A 51 -0.82 -3.35 6.96
C PHE A 51 -1.32 -2.99 5.57
N MET A 52 -1.63 -1.71 5.32
CA MET A 52 -2.14 -1.26 4.02
C MET A 52 -1.09 -1.39 2.91
N THR A 53 0.18 -1.12 3.21
CA THR A 53 1.30 -1.39 2.27
C THR A 53 1.31 -2.86 1.87
N GLY A 54 1.25 -3.77 2.84
CA GLY A 54 1.22 -5.21 2.58
C GLY A 54 0.01 -5.65 1.75
N VAL A 55 -1.19 -5.14 2.05
CA VAL A 55 -2.40 -5.42 1.28
C VAL A 55 -2.25 -4.96 -0.17
N MET A 56 -1.75 -3.74 -0.39
CA MET A 56 -1.59 -3.20 -1.74
C MET A 56 -0.52 -3.94 -2.55
N LEU A 57 0.59 -4.35 -1.91
CA LEU A 57 1.60 -5.20 -2.56
C LEU A 57 1.03 -6.58 -2.92
N ARG A 58 0.22 -7.18 -2.04
CA ARG A 58 -0.48 -8.44 -2.35
C ARG A 58 -1.44 -8.31 -3.53
N LEU A 59 -2.19 -7.21 -3.60
CA LEU A 59 -3.06 -6.91 -4.74
C LEU A 59 -2.26 -6.72 -6.03
N SER A 60 -1.14 -6.01 -5.97
CA SER A 60 -0.23 -5.82 -7.09
C SER A 60 0.27 -7.15 -7.66
N LEU A 61 0.72 -8.06 -6.80
CA LEU A 61 1.14 -9.41 -7.20
C LEU A 61 -0.02 -10.21 -7.79
N LEU A 62 -1.20 -10.16 -7.17
CA LEU A 62 -2.39 -10.87 -7.66
C LEU A 62 -2.82 -10.42 -9.06
N PHE A 63 -2.66 -9.14 -9.40
CA PHE A 63 -2.93 -8.65 -10.75
C PHE A 63 -1.95 -9.22 -11.79
N LEU A 64 -0.69 -9.47 -11.42
CA LEU A 64 0.32 -10.01 -12.33
C LEU A 64 0.29 -11.54 -12.43
N GLU A 65 -0.07 -12.25 -11.36
CA GLU A 65 -0.07 -13.73 -11.32
C GLU A 65 -1.20 -14.35 -12.13
N ARG A 66 -2.37 -13.71 -12.19
CA ARG A 66 -3.46 -14.16 -13.05
C ARG A 66 -3.05 -13.87 -14.50
N LYS A 67 -2.57 -14.87 -15.25
CA LYS A 67 -2.42 -14.82 -16.72
C LYS A 67 -3.74 -15.18 -17.40
#